data_AF-A0A1G7FYP4-F1
#
_entry.id   AF-A0A1G7FYP4-F1
#
_cell.length_a   1.000
_cell.length_b   1.000
_cell.length_c   1.000
_cell.angle_alpha   90.00
_cell.angle_beta   90.00
_cell.angle_gamma   90.00
#
_symmetry.space_group_name_H-M   'P 1'
#
loop_
_entity.id
_entity.type
_entity.pdbx_description
1 polymer ?
#
loop_
_entity_poly.entity_id
_entity_poly.type
_entity_poly.pdbx_seq_one_letter_code
_entity_poly.pdbx_strand_id
1 'polypeptide(L)' 'MEKYIKSTKQAFEDSNVVITKVLQGYDRRVRIDAKTRSHQADMDNFFSEWVSERYANKLSIEIFGKKVNELRVYRC' A
#
# COMPACT_ATOMS: atom_id res chain seq x y z
N MET A 1 -10.10 -18.15 -1.26
CA MET A 1 -10.60 -16.76 -1.39
C MET A 1 -9.58 -16.01 -2.23
N GLU A 2 -9.97 -15.57 -3.42
CA GLU A 2 -9.05 -14.84 -4.30
C GLU A 2 -8.84 -13.41 -3.77
N LYS A 3 -7.59 -12.93 -3.76
CA LYS A 3 -7.30 -11.54 -3.40
C LYS A 3 -7.34 -10.67 -4.66
N TYR A 4 -8.04 -9.54 -4.59
CA TYR A 4 -8.05 -8.56 -5.67
C TYR A 4 -6.67 -7.88 -5.80
N ILE A 5 -6.11 -7.45 -4.66
CA ILE A 5 -4.78 -6.85 -4.57
C ILE A 5 -3.77 -7.96 -4.29
N LYS A 6 -2.90 -8.24 -5.26
CA LYS A 6 -1.97 -9.39 -5.23
C LYS A 6 -0.55 -9.02 -4.84
N SER A 7 -0.21 -7.74 -4.85
CA SER A 7 1.13 -7.26 -4.52
C SER A 7 1.13 -5.81 -4.04
N THR A 8 2.20 -5.44 -3.35
CA THR A 8 2.45 -4.04 -2.98
C THR A 8 2.50 -3.14 -4.21
N LYS A 9 3.09 -3.58 -5.33
CA LYS A 9 3.14 -2.80 -6.58
C LYS A 9 1.74 -2.45 -7.07
N GLN A 10 0.84 -3.43 -7.13
CA GLN A 10 -0.55 -3.22 -7.52
C GLN A 10 -1.27 -2.25 -6.57
N ALA A 11 -0.93 -2.27 -5.27
CA ALA A 11 -1.53 -1.34 -4.30
C ALA A 11 -1.17 0.14 -4.56
N PHE A 12 -0.04 0.41 -5.23
CA PHE A 12 0.35 1.76 -5.64
C PHE A 12 -0.20 2.15 -7.02
N GLU A 13 -0.26 1.22 -7.97
CA GLU A 13 -0.57 1.51 -9.38
C GLU A 13 -2.07 1.47 -9.71
N ASP A 14 -2.86 0.66 -9.00
CA ASP A 14 -4.27 0.47 -9.32
C ASP A 14 -5.12 1.67 -8.84
N SER A 15 -5.77 2.35 -9.78
CA SER A 15 -6.66 3.50 -9.52
C SER A 15 -7.87 3.16 -8.64
N ASN A 16 -8.30 1.90 -8.62
CA ASN A 16 -9.37 1.42 -7.76
C ASN A 16 -8.84 1.03 -6.36
N VAL A 17 -7.55 1.15 -6.09
CA VAL A 17 -6.96 0.91 -4.77
C VAL A 17 -6.69 2.22 -4.06
N VAL A 18 -6.90 2.24 -2.75
CA VAL A 18 -6.52 3.33 -1.86
C VAL A 18 -5.65 2.79 -0.74
N ILE A 19 -4.46 3.38 -0.59
CA ILE A 19 -3.61 3.14 0.57
C ILE A 19 -4.28 3.82 1.77
N THR A 20 -4.59 3.03 2.79
CA THR A 20 -5.31 3.46 3.99
C THR A 20 -4.41 3.65 5.19
N LYS A 21 -3.37 2.82 5.32
CA LYS A 21 -2.41 2.88 6.41
C LYS A 21 -0.99 2.64 5.91
N VAL A 22 -0.03 3.39 6.44
CA VAL A 22 1.41 3.20 6.23
C VAL A 22 2.05 3.24 7.61
N LEU A 23 2.68 2.14 8.01
CA LEU A 23 3.43 2.05 9.27
C LEU A 23 4.91 1.87 8.97
N GLN A 24 5.77 2.48 9.77
CA GLN A 24 7.21 2.31 9.66
C GLN A 24 7.71 1.50 10.85
N GLY A 25 8.33 0.36 10.57
CA GLY A 25 9.02 -0.45 11.56
C GLY A 25 10.43 0.07 11.84
N TYR A 26 11.00 -0.33 12.97
CA TYR A 26 12.37 0.04 13.36
C TYR A 26 13.44 -0.56 12.44
N ASP A 27 13.10 -1.60 11.66
CA ASP A 27 14.00 -2.38 10.79
C ASP A 27 14.04 -1.88 9.34
N ARG A 28 13.66 -0.62 9.09
CA ARG A 28 13.53 -0.03 7.73
C ARG A 28 12.56 -0.81 6.83
N ARG A 29 11.57 -1.48 7.41
CA ARG A 29 10.41 -1.98 6.68
C ARG A 29 9.23 -1.07 6.91
N VAL A 30 8.33 -1.05 5.93
CA VAL A 30 7.06 -0.35 6.02
C VAL A 30 5.91 -1.30 5.76
N ARG A 31 4.84 -1.18 6.56
CA ARG A 31 3.58 -1.89 6.31
C ARG A 31 2.69 -1.02 5.46
N ILE A 32 2.22 -1.54 4.34
CA ILE A 32 1.26 -0.86 3.48
C ILE A 32 -0.08 -1.57 3.62
N ASP A 33 -1.06 -0.90 4.21
CA ASP A 33 -2.44 -1.38 4.27
C ASP A 33 -3.25 -0.64 3.21
N ALA A 34 -3.92 -1.38 2.34
CA ALA A 34 -4.72 -0.84 1.25
C ALA A 34 -6.06 -1.56 1.13
N LYS A 35 -7.03 -0.90 0.51
CA LYS A 35 -8.31 -1.48 0.15
C LYS A 35 -8.78 -0.99 -1.21
N THR A 36 -9.69 -1.71 -1.84
CA THR A 36 -10.37 -1.20 -3.03
C THR A 36 -11.39 -0.11 -2.69
N ARG A 37 -11.66 0.78 -3.66
CA ARG A 37 -12.71 1.81 -3.54
C ARG A 37 -14.08 1.19 -3.81
N SER A 38 -14.17 0.36 -4.84
CA SER A 38 -15.37 -0.43 -5.15
C SER A 38 -15.21 -1.88 -4.73
N HIS A 39 -16.26 -2.44 -4.15
CA HIS A 39 -16.29 -3.86 -3.82
C HIS A 39 -16.23 -4.72 -5.09
N GLN A 40 -15.38 -5.75 -5.06
CA GLN A 40 -15.32 -6.77 -6.09
C GLN A 40 -15.91 -8.06 -5.52
N ALA A 41 -16.94 -8.57 -6.20
CA ALA A 41 -17.65 -9.78 -5.79
C ALA A 41 -16.67 -10.96 -5.73
N ASP A 42 -16.87 -11.81 -4.72
CA ASP A 42 -16.10 -13.05 -4.49
C ASP A 42 -14.59 -12.87 -4.25
N MET A 43 -14.12 -11.62 -4.03
CA MET A 43 -12.72 -11.31 -3.78
C MET A 43 -12.48 -10.65 -2.41
N ASP A 44 -11.33 -10.95 -1.82
CA ASP A 44 -10.79 -10.17 -0.70
C ASP A 44 -10.22 -8.85 -1.24
N ASN A 45 -10.80 -7.75 -0.75
CA ASN A 45 -10.52 -6.39 -1.18
C ASN A 45 -9.50 -5.68 -0.27
N PHE A 46 -9.05 -6.36 0.78
CA PHE A 46 -8.06 -5.84 1.72
C PHE A 46 -6.66 -6.36 1.41
N PHE A 47 -5.66 -5.51 1.64
CA PHE A 47 -4.25 -5.83 1.48
C PHE A 47 -3.45 -5.25 2.64
N SER A 48 -2.51 -6.03 3.17
CA SER A 48 -1.56 -5.60 4.18
C SER A 48 -0.27 -6.39 4.03
N GLU A 49 0.84 -5.72 3.75
CA GLU A 49 2.16 -6.36 3.60
C GLU A 49 3.28 -5.49 4.15
N TRP A 50 4.29 -6.12 4.77
CA TRP A 50 5.54 -5.48 5.13
C TRP A 50 6.55 -5.58 3.98
N VAL A 51 7.04 -4.44 3.52
CA VAL A 51 8.02 -4.36 2.44
C VAL A 51 9.20 -3.48 2.85
N SER A 52 10.33 -3.60 2.15
CA SER A 52 11.46 -2.70 2.40
C SER A 52 11.09 -1.25 2.14
N GLU A 53 11.52 -0.34 3.02
CA GLU A 53 11.28 1.10 2.89
C GLU A 53 11.80 1.64 1.55
N ARG A 54 12.96 1.16 1.09
CA ARG A 54 13.54 1.57 -0.20
C ARG A 54 12.62 1.24 -1.38
N TYR A 55 12.04 0.03 -1.38
CA TYR A 55 11.13 -0.40 -2.44
C TYR A 55 9.82 0.39 -2.41
N ALA A 56 9.23 0.55 -1.24
CA ALA A 56 7.99 1.30 -1.08
C ALA A 56 8.17 2.78 -1.46
N ASN A 57 9.28 3.41 -1.07
CA ASN A 57 9.61 4.77 -1.48
C ASN A 57 9.80 4.91 -2.99
N LYS A 58 10.44 3.93 -3.65
CA LYS A 58 10.58 3.95 -5.11
C LYS A 58 9.20 4.00 -5.78
N LEU A 59 8.29 3.08 -5.41
CA LEU A 59 6.93 3.04 -5.95
C LEU A 59 6.15 4.32 -5.65
N SER A 60 6.22 4.80 -4.41
CA SER A 60 5.51 6.01 -3.98
C SER A 60 5.99 7.27 -4.72
N ILE A 61 7.29 7.39 -4.96
CA ILE A 61 7.85 8.54 -5.71
C ILE A 61 7.44 8.44 -7.19
N GLU A 62 7.49 7.26 -7.78
CA GLU A 62 7.14 7.03 -9.18
C GLU A 62 5.68 7.39 -9.47
N ILE A 63 4.76 7.07 -8.54
CA ILE A 63 3.32 7.28 -8.73
C ILE A 63 2.83 8.63 -8.18
N PHE A 64 3.29 9.03 -6.99
CA PHE A 64 2.77 10.21 -6.28
C PHE A 64 3.77 11.37 -6.18
N GLY A 65 5.02 11.18 -6.62
CA GLY A 65 6.08 12.18 -6.49
C GLY A 65 6.57 12.41 -5.06
N LYS A 66 6.23 11.52 -4.10
CA LYS A 66 6.52 11.68 -2.67
C LYS A 66 6.96 10.36 -2.04
N LYS A 67 7.72 10.42 -0.94
CA LYS A 67 8.04 9.24 -0.13
C LYS A 67 6.81 8.73 0.62
N VAL A 68 6.84 7.47 1.05
CA VAL A 68 5.70 6.85 1.74
C VAL A 68 5.38 7.52 3.08
N ASN A 69 6.39 8.07 3.76
CA ASN A 69 6.22 8.79 5.02
C ASN A 69 5.62 10.21 4.84
N GLU A 70 5.52 10.70 3.60
CA GLU A 70 4.92 11.99 3.25
C GLU A 70 3.45 11.83 2.81
N LEU A 71 2.96 10.61 2.63
CA LEU A 71 1.60 10.32 2.16
C LEU A 71 0.48 10.66 3.19
N ARG A 72 0.81 11.32 4.31
CA ARG A 72 -0.10 11.60 5.45
C ARG A 72 -0.83 10.34 5.89
N VAL A 73 -0.09 9.45 6.55
CA VAL A 73 -0.70 8.26 7.14
C VAL A 73 -0.16 8.06 8.54
N TYR A 74 -1.09 7.80 9.48
CA TYR A 74 -0.89 7.80 10.93
C TYR A 74 0.42 7.10 11.35
N ARG A 75 1.36 7.88 11.90
CA ARG A 75 2.44 7.34 12.73
C ARG A 75 1.82 6.92 14.05
N CYS A 76 1.81 5.62 14.34
CA CYS A 76 1.60 5.12 15.71
C CYS A 76 2.91 4.49 16.19
#